data_AF-A0A1Q7P4J8-F1
#
_entry.id   AF-A0A1Q7P4J8-F1
#
_cell.length_a   1.000
_cell.length_b   1.000
_cell.length_c   1.000
_cell.angle_alpha   90.00
_cell.angle_beta   90.00
_cell.angle_gamma   90.00
#
_symmetry.space_group_name_H-M   'P 1'
#
loop_
_entity.id
_entity.type
_entity.pdbx_description
1 polymer ?
#
loop_
_entity_poly.entity_id
_entity_poly.type
_entity_poly.pdbx_seq_one_letter_code
_entity_poly.pdbx_strand_id
1 'polypeptide(L)'
;MFRSLVRNKKGIDTILASLLMVVIVVAASVMVFVYATGLFGALTQAPNLQKEALSLEFSSFGPNNPTYNVTLYLRNTGSAPITLVSYYVKNSNSSQYAKTTWTGPPSITPTTLGQAQLLISSACSCTNTGGAFTFSTGNSYTITLLSSRGSTFSYSVVRYS
;
A
#
# COMPACT_ATOMS: atom_id res chain seq x y z
N MET A 1 41.17 9.63 -72.76
CA MET A 1 40.66 8.45 -72.05
C MET A 1 41.10 8.55 -70.59
N PHE A 2 40.22 9.01 -69.70
CA PHE A 2 40.55 9.38 -68.33
C PHE A 2 40.66 8.14 -67.43
N ARG A 3 41.87 7.82 -66.95
CA ARG A 3 42.09 6.80 -65.92
C ARG A 3 41.88 7.43 -64.54
N SER A 4 40.86 6.98 -63.81
CA SER A 4 40.66 7.42 -62.42
C SER A 4 41.63 6.69 -61.49
N LEU A 5 42.37 7.48 -60.71
CA LEU A 5 43.24 7.00 -59.64
C LEU A 5 42.37 6.64 -58.43
N VAL A 6 41.97 5.37 -58.32
CA VAL A 6 41.37 4.83 -57.08
C VAL A 6 42.50 4.68 -56.06
N ARG A 7 42.70 5.74 -55.28
CA ARG A 7 43.68 5.85 -54.19
C ARG A 7 43.25 4.92 -53.04
N ASN A 8 44.13 4.00 -52.64
CA ASN A 8 43.91 3.03 -51.56
C ASN A 8 43.46 3.71 -50.25
N LYS A 9 42.16 3.64 -49.91
CA LYS A 9 41.54 4.23 -48.69
C LYS A 9 41.59 3.32 -47.44
N LYS A 10 42.27 2.17 -47.50
CA LYS A 10 42.30 1.16 -46.42
C LYS A 10 42.74 1.71 -45.04
N GLY A 11 43.68 2.66 -45.01
CA GLY A 11 44.14 3.28 -43.76
C GLY A 11 43.15 4.27 -43.16
N ILE A 12 42.43 5.04 -44.00
CA ILE A 12 41.41 6.00 -43.54
C ILE A 12 40.16 5.26 -43.07
N ASP A 13 39.76 4.20 -43.76
CA ASP A 13 38.58 3.39 -43.38
C ASP A 13 38.75 2.73 -42.02
N THR A 14 39.98 2.32 -41.65
CA THR A 14 40.26 1.71 -40.34
C THR A 14 40.12 2.73 -39.20
N ILE A 15 40.61 3.95 -39.42
CA ILE A 15 40.49 5.06 -38.46
C ILE A 15 39.03 5.49 -38.35
N LEU A 16 38.33 5.62 -39.47
CA LEU A 16 36.91 5.98 -39.51
C LEU A 16 36.04 4.93 -38.81
N ALA A 17 36.32 3.64 -39.01
CA ALA A 17 35.61 2.55 -38.34
C ALA A 17 35.83 2.58 -36.82
N SER A 18 37.06 2.82 -36.35
CA SER A 18 37.34 2.94 -34.92
C SER A 18 36.65 4.14 -34.28
N LEU A 19 36.62 5.29 -34.96
CA LEU A 19 35.93 6.50 -34.48
C LEU A 19 34.43 6.26 -34.38
N LEU A 20 33.83 5.65 -35.41
CA LEU A 20 32.41 5.33 -35.43
C LEU A 20 32.06 4.33 -34.32
N MET A 21 32.90 3.32 -34.09
CA MET A 21 32.72 2.35 -33.01
C MET A 21 32.72 3.02 -31.63
N VAL A 22 33.65 3.95 -31.38
CA VAL A 22 33.69 4.71 -30.12
C VAL A 22 32.41 5.53 -29.93
N VAL A 23 31.94 6.21 -30.98
CA VAL A 23 30.74 7.05 -30.92
C VAL A 23 29.50 6.22 -30.56
N ILE A 24 29.30 5.06 -31.20
CA ILE A 24 28.13 4.22 -30.90
C ILE A 24 28.20 3.62 -29.50
N VAL A 25 29.40 3.25 -29.02
CA VAL A 25 29.58 2.72 -27.66
C VAL A 25 29.25 3.79 -26.61
N VAL A 26 29.66 5.04 -26.84
CA VAL A 26 29.34 6.16 -25.97
C VAL A 26 27.83 6.46 -26.00
N ALA A 27 27.20 6.45 -27.17
CA ALA A 27 25.76 6.67 -27.28
C ALA A 27 24.95 5.58 -26.56
N ALA A 28 25.33 4.31 -26.74
CA ALA A 28 24.67 3.18 -26.09
C ALA A 28 24.86 3.18 -24.56
N SER A 29 26.07 3.52 -24.08
CA SER A 29 26.34 3.56 -22.64
C SER A 29 25.52 4.64 -21.93
N VAL A 30 25.32 5.81 -22.56
CA VAL A 30 24.48 6.88 -22.01
C VAL A 30 23.02 6.44 -21.94
N MET A 31 22.48 5.77 -22.97
CA MET A 31 21.10 5.26 -22.92
C MET A 31 20.90 4.25 -21.79
N VAL A 32 21.84 3.31 -21.61
CA VAL A 32 21.79 2.33 -20.52
C VAL A 32 21.90 3.01 -19.16
N PHE A 33 22.75 4.04 -19.02
CA PHE A 33 22.88 4.80 -17.78
C PHE A 33 21.59 5.56 -17.42
N VAL A 34 20.96 6.23 -18.39
CA VAL A 34 19.68 6.93 -18.18
C VAL A 34 18.56 5.94 -17.83
N TYR A 35 18.50 4.79 -18.51
CA TYR A 35 17.55 3.74 -18.19
C TYR A 35 17.75 3.19 -16.77
N ALA A 36 19.00 2.86 -16.41
CA ALA A 36 19.32 2.36 -15.08
C ALA A 36 18.98 3.39 -14.00
N THR A 37 19.40 4.64 -14.16
CA THR A 37 19.10 5.71 -13.18
C THR A 37 17.61 6.01 -13.08
N GLY A 38 16.84 5.96 -14.17
CA GLY A 38 15.39 6.09 -14.15
C GLY A 38 14.70 4.94 -13.39
N LEU A 39 15.14 3.70 -13.62
CA LEU A 39 14.63 2.53 -12.91
C LEU A 39 14.99 2.57 -11.42
N PHE A 40 16.24 2.87 -11.07
CA PHE A 40 16.66 3.02 -9.67
C PHE A 40 15.93 4.17 -8.98
N GLY A 41 15.66 5.29 -9.66
CA GLY A 41 14.85 6.38 -9.10
C GLY A 41 13.40 5.99 -8.81
N ALA A 42 12.81 5.12 -9.65
CA ALA A 42 11.48 4.59 -9.42
C ALA A 42 11.43 3.54 -8.30
N LEU A 43 12.48 2.73 -8.14
CA LEU A 43 12.57 1.66 -7.12
C LEU A 43 13.02 2.16 -5.74
N THR A 44 13.78 3.26 -5.67
CA THR A 44 14.22 3.89 -4.41
C THR A 44 13.17 4.84 -3.84
N GLN A 45 12.18 5.25 -4.62
CA GLN A 45 10.98 5.87 -4.08
C GLN A 45 10.23 4.82 -3.26
N ALA A 46 10.05 5.09 -1.97
CA ALA A 46 9.18 4.26 -1.13
C ALA A 46 7.86 4.05 -1.87
N PRO A 47 7.40 2.79 -2.05
CA PRO A 47 6.19 2.50 -2.79
C PRO A 47 5.07 3.38 -2.25
N ASN A 48 4.20 3.90 -3.13
CA ASN A 48 3.08 4.77 -2.76
C ASN A 48 2.13 4.17 -1.68
N LEU A 49 2.32 2.89 -1.34
CA LEU A 49 1.80 2.18 -0.17
C LEU A 49 2.21 2.84 1.17
N GLN A 50 3.28 3.62 1.21
CA GLN A 50 3.80 4.27 2.43
C GLN A 50 3.26 5.70 2.65
N LYS A 51 2.29 6.15 1.83
CA LYS A 51 1.60 7.43 2.09
C LYS A 51 0.49 7.28 3.13
N GLU A 52 -0.17 6.13 3.17
CA GLU A 52 -1.19 5.83 4.17
C GLU A 52 -0.56 4.97 5.27
N ALA A 53 -0.40 5.53 6.46
CA ALA A 53 0.03 4.78 7.63
C ALA A 53 -0.94 5.08 8.77
N LEU A 54 -1.51 4.03 9.32
CA LEU A 54 -2.49 4.12 10.39
C LEU A 54 -1.97 3.32 11.58
N SER A 55 -1.93 3.95 12.75
CA SER A 55 -1.52 3.33 14.00
C SER A 55 -2.69 3.25 14.96
N LEU A 56 -2.86 2.11 15.62
CA LEU A 56 -3.84 1.97 16.69
C LEU A 56 -3.26 2.52 17.98
N GLU A 57 -3.89 3.55 18.56
CA GLU A 57 -3.50 4.07 19.87
C GLU A 57 -4.17 3.29 20.99
N PHE A 58 -5.49 3.11 20.89
CA PHE A 58 -6.25 2.29 21.82
C PHE A 58 -7.58 1.85 21.23
N SER A 59 -8.20 0.87 21.88
CA SER A 59 -9.50 0.32 21.53
C SER A 59 -10.41 0.33 22.76
N SER A 60 -11.68 0.67 22.56
CA SER A 60 -12.68 0.73 23.62
C SER A 60 -13.94 -0.03 23.22
N PHE A 61 -14.35 -0.97 24.08
CA PHE A 61 -15.66 -1.60 24.01
C PHE A 61 -16.58 -0.76 24.90
N GLY A 62 -17.05 0.37 24.37
CA GLY A 62 -17.71 1.43 25.13
C GLY A 62 -18.96 0.97 25.92
N PRO A 63 -19.52 1.83 26.79
CA PRO A 63 -20.64 1.46 27.67
C PRO A 63 -21.92 1.13 26.89
N ASN A 64 -22.06 1.70 25.69
CA ASN A 64 -23.21 1.48 24.82
C ASN A 64 -22.95 0.29 23.90
N ASN A 65 -23.44 -0.87 24.33
CA ASN A 65 -23.40 -2.13 23.59
C ASN A 65 -21.98 -2.74 23.37
N PRO A 66 -21.22 -2.99 24.45
CA PRO A 66 -19.86 -3.56 24.36
C PRO A 66 -19.83 -5.00 23.83
N THR A 67 -20.98 -5.66 23.77
CA THR A 67 -21.16 -7.01 23.24
C THR A 67 -21.07 -7.05 21.72
N TYR A 68 -21.49 -5.99 21.04
CA TYR A 68 -21.56 -5.95 19.58
C TYR A 68 -20.79 -4.79 18.95
N ASN A 69 -20.36 -3.79 19.71
CA ASN A 69 -19.64 -2.63 19.19
C ASN A 69 -18.24 -2.51 19.79
N VAL A 70 -17.26 -2.17 18.94
CA VAL A 70 -15.91 -1.77 19.33
C VAL A 70 -15.53 -0.45 18.66
N THR A 71 -14.94 0.44 19.46
CA THR A 71 -14.36 1.71 19.03
C THR A 71 -12.85 1.55 18.88
N LEU A 72 -12.30 1.93 17.73
CA LEU A 72 -10.86 2.08 17.55
C LEU A 72 -10.47 3.55 17.46
N TYR A 73 -9.39 3.91 18.14
CA TYR A 73 -8.77 5.21 18.07
C TYR A 73 -7.49 5.09 17.25
N LEU A 74 -7.54 5.63 16.04
CA LEU A 74 -6.59 5.37 14.97
C LEU A 74 -5.89 6.68 14.60
N ARG A 75 -4.57 6.75 14.80
CA ARG A 75 -3.75 7.90 14.42
C ARG A 75 -3.25 7.72 13.00
N ASN A 76 -3.49 8.70 12.14
CA ASN A 76 -2.83 8.72 10.84
C ASN A 76 -1.39 9.22 11.01
N THR A 77 -0.42 8.30 10.92
CA THR A 77 1.02 8.58 10.95
C THR A 77 1.61 8.72 9.55
N GLY A 78 0.77 8.66 8.52
CA GLY A 78 1.15 8.81 7.12
C GLY A 78 1.18 10.26 6.67
N SER A 79 1.37 10.45 5.36
CA SER A 79 1.43 11.75 4.70
C SER A 79 0.18 12.07 3.85
N ALA A 80 -0.74 11.12 3.71
CA ALA A 80 -1.99 11.29 2.98
C ALA A 80 -3.21 11.05 3.89
N PRO A 81 -4.35 11.71 3.64
CA PRO A 81 -5.60 11.42 4.34
C PRO A 81 -6.09 10.01 4.03
N ILE A 82 -6.61 9.31 5.03
CA ILE A 82 -7.06 7.91 4.94
C ILE A 82 -8.57 7.87 5.08
N THR A 83 -9.25 7.32 4.08
CA THR A 83 -10.70 7.03 4.14
C THR A 83 -10.90 5.53 4.19
N LEU A 84 -11.59 5.04 5.22
CA LEU A 84 -11.87 3.62 5.40
C LEU A 84 -13.20 3.24 4.75
N VAL A 85 -13.23 2.14 4.00
CA VAL A 85 -14.40 1.71 3.21
C VAL A 85 -14.94 0.34 3.61
N SER A 86 -14.10 -0.48 4.26
CA SER A 86 -14.48 -1.81 4.71
C SER A 86 -13.77 -2.16 6.01
N TYR A 87 -14.39 -3.05 6.78
CA TYR A 87 -13.74 -3.67 7.92
C TYR A 87 -14.08 -5.14 8.03
N TYR A 88 -13.20 -5.86 8.70
CA TYR A 88 -13.31 -7.26 9.00
C TYR A 88 -12.95 -7.48 10.45
N VAL A 89 -13.74 -8.26 11.18
CA VAL A 89 -13.47 -8.62 12.56
C VAL A 89 -13.44 -10.13 12.65
N LYS A 90 -12.31 -10.69 13.07
CA LYS A 90 -12.08 -12.12 13.22
C LYS A 90 -11.87 -12.48 14.69
N ASN A 91 -12.48 -13.57 15.15
CA ASN A 91 -12.23 -14.11 16.49
C ASN A 91 -11.11 -15.17 16.49
N SER A 92 -10.72 -15.63 17.68
CA SER A 92 -9.72 -16.72 17.85
C SER A 92 -10.12 -18.03 17.18
N ASN A 93 -11.42 -18.31 17.09
CA ASN A 93 -11.99 -19.52 16.47
C ASN A 93 -12.13 -19.41 14.93
N SER A 94 -11.51 -18.39 14.33
CA SER A 94 -11.55 -18.09 12.89
C SER A 94 -12.90 -17.73 12.28
N SER A 95 -13.96 -17.54 13.08
CA SER A 95 -15.17 -16.88 12.60
C SER A 95 -14.89 -15.42 12.30
N GLN A 96 -15.54 -14.89 11.26
CA GLN A 96 -15.30 -13.53 10.78
C GLN A 96 -16.60 -12.81 10.45
N TYR A 97 -16.71 -11.55 10.86
CA TYR A 97 -17.65 -10.60 10.30
C TYR A 97 -16.94 -9.74 9.27
N ALA A 98 -17.54 -9.60 8.09
CA ALA A 98 -17.07 -8.77 7.00
C ALA A 98 -18.12 -7.72 6.66
N LYS A 99 -17.73 -6.45 6.71
CA LYS A 99 -18.51 -5.33 6.19
C LYS A 99 -17.76 -4.74 5.02
N THR A 100 -18.14 -5.14 3.81
CA THR A 100 -17.49 -4.74 2.55
C THR A 100 -17.85 -3.31 2.14
N THR A 101 -19.08 -2.87 2.40
CA THR A 101 -19.54 -1.50 2.16
C THR A 101 -19.87 -0.83 3.48
N TRP A 102 -18.92 -0.05 4.00
CA TRP A 102 -19.06 0.67 5.25
C TRP A 102 -18.89 2.17 5.03
N THR A 103 -19.87 2.94 5.50
CA THR A 103 -19.69 4.38 5.70
C THR A 103 -18.83 4.55 6.95
N GLY A 104 -17.52 4.53 6.73
CA GLY A 104 -16.51 4.70 7.77
C GLY A 104 -16.58 6.05 8.47
N PRO A 105 -15.68 6.30 9.43
CA PRO A 105 -15.52 7.64 9.99
C PRO A 105 -15.14 8.65 8.89
N PRO A 106 -15.26 9.96 9.18
CA PRO A 106 -14.67 10.99 8.35
C PRO A 106 -13.22 10.67 8.04
N SER A 107 -12.76 11.10 6.86
CA SER A 107 -11.39 10.89 6.41
C SER A 107 -10.39 11.36 7.47
N ILE A 108 -9.50 10.46 7.90
CA ILE A 108 -8.50 10.72 8.94
C ILE A 108 -7.33 11.43 8.27
N THR A 109 -7.19 12.73 8.50
CA THR A 109 -6.11 13.54 7.93
C THR A 109 -4.77 13.22 8.62
N PRO A 110 -3.62 13.47 7.96
CA PRO A 110 -2.31 13.25 8.57
C PRO A 110 -2.19 13.88 9.96
N THR A 111 -1.49 13.20 10.87
CA THR A 111 -1.24 13.56 12.28
C THR A 111 -2.47 13.65 13.20
N THR A 112 -3.67 13.47 12.66
CA THR A 112 -4.92 13.48 13.44
C THR A 112 -5.33 12.10 13.94
N LEU A 113 -6.13 12.11 15.02
CA LEU A 113 -6.75 10.93 15.60
C LEU A 113 -8.17 10.79 15.06
N GLY A 114 -8.45 9.65 14.42
CA GLY A 114 -9.77 9.26 13.97
C GLY A 114 -10.40 8.21 14.88
N GLN A 115 -11.72 8.17 14.91
CA GLN A 115 -12.49 7.21 15.69
C GLN A 115 -13.32 6.31 14.78
N ALA A 116 -13.00 5.02 14.70
CA ALA A 116 -13.74 4.04 13.92
C ALA A 116 -14.66 3.22 14.84
N GLN A 117 -15.98 3.25 14.61
CA GLN A 117 -16.94 2.37 15.27
C GLN A 117 -17.19 1.13 14.41
N LEU A 118 -17.00 -0.07 14.95
CA LEU A 118 -17.22 -1.32 14.27
C LEU A 118 -18.31 -2.12 14.99
N LEU A 119 -19.39 -2.41 14.29
CA LEU A 119 -20.53 -3.16 14.80
C LEU A 119 -20.49 -4.59 14.22
N ILE A 120 -20.48 -5.61 15.06
CA ILE A 120 -20.65 -7.00 14.65
C ILE A 120 -22.03 -7.47 15.11
N SER A 121 -22.99 -7.64 14.21
CA SER A 121 -24.31 -8.18 14.54
C SER A 121 -25.06 -8.60 13.29
N SER A 122 -26.19 -9.31 13.45
CA SER A 122 -27.13 -9.51 12.33
C SER A 122 -27.71 -8.19 11.80
N ALA A 123 -27.78 -7.16 12.65
CA ALA A 123 -28.28 -5.83 12.30
C ALA A 123 -27.26 -4.95 11.54
N CYS A 124 -25.98 -5.32 11.53
CA CYS A 124 -24.96 -4.53 10.82
C CYS A 124 -24.91 -4.80 9.31
N SER A 125 -25.80 -5.64 8.75
CA SER A 125 -25.72 -6.12 7.35
C SER A 125 -24.33 -6.63 6.97
N CYS A 126 -23.60 -7.19 7.92
CA CYS A 126 -22.28 -7.77 7.69
C CYS A 126 -22.43 -9.24 7.30
N THR A 127 -21.56 -9.73 6.42
CA THR A 127 -21.47 -11.16 6.11
C THR A 127 -20.71 -11.86 7.22
N ASN A 128 -21.27 -12.93 7.79
CA ASN A 128 -20.57 -13.77 8.76
C ASN A 128 -20.08 -15.06 8.07
N THR A 129 -18.82 -15.41 8.28
CA THR A 129 -18.23 -16.67 7.84
C THR A 129 -17.87 -17.49 9.07
N GLY A 130 -18.29 -18.76 9.10
CA GLY A 130 -18.14 -19.63 10.27
C GLY A 130 -19.37 -19.55 11.17
N GLY A 131 -19.20 -19.01 12.38
CA GLY A 131 -20.28 -18.84 13.36
C GLY A 131 -20.43 -17.39 13.83
N ALA A 132 -21.67 -16.99 14.12
CA ALA A 132 -21.95 -15.71 14.76
C ALA A 132 -21.27 -15.63 16.14
N PHE A 133 -20.69 -14.48 16.46
CA PHE A 133 -20.01 -14.27 17.74
C PHE A 133 -20.18 -12.84 18.23
N THR A 134 -19.91 -12.66 19.51
CA THR A 134 -19.94 -11.37 20.20
C THR A 134 -18.58 -11.04 20.77
N PHE A 135 -18.37 -9.77 21.09
CA PHE A 135 -17.24 -9.36 21.90
C PHE A 135 -17.46 -9.81 23.35
N SER A 136 -16.56 -10.65 23.85
CA SER A 136 -16.59 -11.23 25.19
C SER A 136 -15.26 -10.93 25.87
N THR A 137 -15.32 -10.65 27.17
CA THR A 137 -14.14 -10.33 27.97
C THR A 137 -13.14 -11.49 27.99
N GLY A 138 -11.84 -11.17 28.05
CA GLY A 138 -10.75 -12.14 28.02
C GLY A 138 -10.39 -12.67 26.62
N ASN A 139 -11.13 -12.30 25.58
CA ASN A 139 -10.85 -12.75 24.21
C ASN A 139 -10.17 -11.67 23.36
N SER A 140 -9.32 -12.12 22.43
CA SER A 140 -8.68 -11.31 21.40
C SER A 140 -9.42 -11.39 20.07
N TYR A 141 -9.49 -10.26 19.37
CA TYR A 141 -10.12 -10.10 18.07
C TYR A 141 -9.15 -9.42 17.10
N THR A 142 -9.02 -9.98 15.90
CA THR A 142 -8.23 -9.36 14.84
C THR A 142 -9.14 -8.50 13.99
N ILE A 143 -8.83 -7.20 13.92
CA ILE A 143 -9.58 -6.24 13.13
C ILE A 143 -8.73 -5.83 11.93
N THR A 144 -9.27 -6.03 10.73
CA THR A 144 -8.65 -5.60 9.48
C THR A 144 -9.51 -4.52 8.84
N LEU A 145 -8.90 -3.39 8.52
CA LEU A 145 -9.52 -2.23 7.88
C LEU A 145 -8.97 -2.10 6.46
N LEU A 146 -9.83 -1.69 5.53
CA LEU A 146 -9.45 -1.40 4.14
C LEU A 146 -9.70 0.07 3.83
N SER A 147 -8.71 0.75 3.26
CA SER A 147 -8.85 2.11 2.76
C SER A 147 -9.45 2.15 1.35
N SER A 148 -10.01 3.29 0.96
CA SER A 148 -10.50 3.52 -0.42
C SER A 148 -9.40 3.40 -1.48
N ARG A 149 -8.13 3.51 -1.07
CA ARG A 149 -6.94 3.37 -1.93
C ARG A 149 -6.40 1.93 -1.96
N GLY A 150 -7.05 0.99 -1.28
CA GLY A 150 -6.68 -0.43 -1.26
C GLY A 150 -5.66 -0.81 -0.19
N SER A 151 -5.26 0.10 0.70
CA SER A 151 -4.35 -0.20 1.81
C SER A 151 -5.08 -0.97 2.90
N THR A 152 -4.45 -2.03 3.41
CA THR A 152 -4.99 -2.86 4.49
C THR A 152 -4.25 -2.61 5.81
N PHE A 153 -5.00 -2.37 6.88
CA PHE A 153 -4.46 -2.20 8.23
C PHE A 153 -5.03 -3.28 9.14
N SER A 154 -4.17 -4.05 9.83
CA SER A 154 -4.62 -5.13 10.70
C SER A 154 -4.11 -4.94 12.12
N TYR A 155 -5.00 -5.05 13.10
CA TYR A 155 -4.70 -4.88 14.52
C TYR A 155 -5.30 -6.02 15.35
N SER A 156 -4.62 -6.37 16.44
CA SER A 156 -5.17 -7.29 17.44
C SER A 156 -5.68 -6.49 18.63
N VAL A 157 -6.93 -6.70 19.00
CA VAL A 157 -7.62 -5.99 20.07
C VAL A 157 -8.14 -7.00 21.09
N VAL A 158 -7.86 -6.78 22.37
CA VAL A 158 -8.34 -7.64 23.46
C VAL A 158 -9.40 -6.89 24.25
N ARG A 159 -10.51 -7.56 24.56
CA ARG A 159 -11.53 -7.01 25.45
C ARG A 159 -11.20 -7.37 26.90
N TYR A 160 -10.82 -6.38 27.69
CA TYR A 160 -10.47 -6.60 29.11
C TYR A 160 -11.65 -6.44 30.07
N SER A 161 -12.68 -5.65 29.74
CA SER A 161 -13.92 -5.45 30.53
C SER A 161 -15.16 -5.30 29.65
#